data_AF-A0A939YBF0-F1
#
_entry.id   AF-A0A939YBF0-F1
#
_cell.length_a   1.000
_cell.length_b   1.000
_cell.length_c   1.000
_cell.angle_alpha   90.00
_cell.angle_beta   90.00
_cell.angle_gamma   90.00
#
_symmetry.space_group_name_H-M   'P 1'
#
loop_
_entity.id
_entity.type
_entity.pdbx_description
1 polymer ?
#
loop_
_entity_poly.entity_id
_entity_poly.type
_entity_poly.pdbx_seq_one_letter_code
_entity_poly.pdbx_strand_id
1 'polypeptide(L)'
;MAAIIADNIISPLGFSTQANYQAVKAGKTALQHYEDDLGIPFPFTASLFSEEQKEKFTIDGLTLFESLAVTSIRKALEGCQIPLDKRTCLVISSTKQNISLLTTDENPSENITCPGLSAERIAQTVGITTTPIIVCNACISGVSALILGNRLIDMQEYDHVIVCGIDLQSPFIISGFYSLKALSENPCRPFDIERTGLNLGEAAATIILGKETQTEGWNIAGAAIRNDAYHISSPAPKADGCLLALETAMKGQDANKLSVINAHGTATLYNDQMEARGISRANLSDIPVNALKGYYGHTMGAAGILETIITLHAVEDGTIIGTKGYDEVGVSGNLNIVRSNTTTEKKDFLKLISGFGGCNAAIYGTPQPPLGGDKEARNKKLVTLHSITITPHSVQINGEIIDTGQQKGKALLTYLYKTYIQDYPKFYKMDVLARLGFVATELLIQKEKGARGKEQGESERAVIFFGQSSSINADKEFLRSIADPENFFPSPAAFVYTLPNIVNGEVAIRNNYHGETAFYILPRKDDSIMRMITQATMLDSYHKSIITGWLDCKSEDEFYAELSIMNYELNIMN
;
A
#
# COMPACT_ATOMS: atom_id res chain seq x y z
N MET A 1 -8.20 5.81 -20.30
CA MET A 1 -7.25 5.97 -19.20
C MET A 1 -7.69 7.13 -18.33
N ALA A 2 -7.08 7.23 -17.15
CA ALA A 2 -7.42 8.27 -16.19
C ALA A 2 -6.45 9.45 -16.30
N ALA A 3 -7.02 10.65 -16.28
CA ALA A 3 -6.28 11.89 -16.08
C ALA A 3 -6.41 12.35 -14.62
N ILE A 4 -5.35 12.93 -14.08
CA ILE A 4 -5.38 13.66 -12.81
C ILE A 4 -6.03 15.02 -13.07
N ILE A 5 -7.20 15.26 -12.48
CA ILE A 5 -8.01 16.47 -12.74
C ILE A 5 -8.03 17.45 -11.56
N ALA A 6 -7.68 16.98 -10.35
CA ALA A 6 -7.44 17.82 -9.19
C ALA A 6 -6.61 17.08 -8.15
N ASP A 7 -6.03 17.85 -7.25
CA ASP A 7 -5.28 17.32 -6.12
C ASP A 7 -5.33 18.28 -4.92
N ASN A 8 -4.98 17.75 -3.74
CA ASN A 8 -4.77 18.55 -2.54
C ASN A 8 -3.80 17.84 -1.58
N ILE A 9 -3.01 18.61 -0.85
CA ILE A 9 -2.17 18.11 0.27
C ILE A 9 -2.49 18.90 1.54
N ILE A 10 -2.71 18.18 2.64
CA ILE A 10 -2.69 18.69 4.01
C ILE A 10 -1.55 17.97 4.73
N SER A 11 -0.57 18.73 5.19
CA SER A 11 0.56 18.24 5.99
C SER A 11 1.00 19.33 6.98
N PRO A 12 1.93 19.03 7.90
CA PRO A 12 2.49 20.05 8.78
C PRO A 12 3.18 21.22 8.02
N LEU A 13 3.56 21.05 6.75
CA LEU A 13 4.09 22.13 5.90
C LEU A 13 3.01 23.05 5.31
N GLY A 14 1.75 22.62 5.24
CA GLY A 14 0.67 23.43 4.65
C GLY A 14 -0.62 22.68 4.34
N PHE A 15 -1.69 23.43 4.09
CA PHE A 15 -3.06 22.94 3.91
C PHE A 15 -3.56 23.02 2.46
N SER A 16 -2.64 23.17 1.50
CA SER A 16 -2.91 23.06 0.06
C SER A 16 -1.69 22.52 -0.67
N THR A 17 -1.88 21.99 -1.88
CA THR A 17 -0.77 21.54 -2.72
C THR A 17 0.24 22.65 -2.96
N GLN A 18 -0.21 23.86 -3.31
CA GLN A 18 0.68 24.99 -3.55
C GLN A 18 1.51 25.35 -2.32
N ALA A 19 0.91 25.37 -1.11
CA ALA A 19 1.63 25.68 0.11
C ALA A 19 2.73 24.65 0.40
N ASN A 20 2.40 23.36 0.22
CA ASN A 20 3.33 22.26 0.39
C ASN A 20 4.48 22.32 -0.61
N TYR A 21 4.15 22.49 -1.90
CA TYR A 21 5.15 22.59 -2.97
C TYR A 21 6.10 23.77 -2.76
N GLN A 22 5.57 24.96 -2.43
CA GLN A 22 6.42 26.13 -2.16
C GLN A 22 7.31 25.95 -0.92
N ALA A 23 6.80 25.29 0.13
CA ALA A 23 7.60 24.99 1.31
C ALA A 23 8.79 24.06 0.99
N VAL A 24 8.54 22.98 0.24
CA VAL A 24 9.58 22.03 -0.19
C VAL A 24 10.57 22.67 -1.16
N LYS A 25 10.08 23.45 -2.14
CA LYS A 25 10.92 24.21 -3.08
C LYS A 25 11.84 25.19 -2.35
N ALA A 26 11.36 25.81 -1.27
CA ALA A 26 12.15 26.67 -0.38
C ALA A 26 13.07 25.89 0.58
N GLY A 27 13.10 24.56 0.52
CA GLY A 27 13.98 23.73 1.35
C GLY A 27 13.48 23.51 2.79
N LYS A 28 12.22 23.85 3.10
CA LYS A 28 11.63 23.69 4.45
C LYS A 28 11.28 22.23 4.73
N THR A 29 11.68 21.75 5.90
CA THR A 29 11.30 20.44 6.42
C THR A 29 10.31 20.60 7.58
N ALA A 30 9.42 19.64 7.73
CA ALA A 30 8.53 19.55 8.87
C ALA A 30 9.01 18.52 9.91
N LEU A 31 10.20 17.95 9.75
CA LEU A 31 10.83 17.10 10.74
C LEU A 31 11.23 17.92 11.97
N GLN A 32 10.78 17.47 13.14
CA GLN A 32 11.11 18.03 14.45
C GLN A 32 11.54 16.91 15.38
N HIS A 33 12.42 17.23 16.32
CA HIS A 33 12.88 16.31 17.37
C HIS A 33 11.98 16.43 18.60
N TYR A 34 11.63 15.30 19.18
CA TYR A 34 10.77 15.16 20.35
C TYR A 34 11.53 14.34 21.41
N GLU A 35 11.62 14.87 22.63
CA GLU A 35 12.28 14.19 23.75
C GLU A 35 11.31 13.25 24.47
N ASP A 36 10.20 13.81 24.97
CA ASP A 36 9.13 13.08 25.66
C ASP A 36 7.77 13.61 25.14
N ASP A 37 7.25 13.01 24.08
CA ASP A 37 5.94 13.34 23.51
C ASP A 37 5.11 12.07 23.24
N LEU A 38 3.79 12.22 23.17
CA LEU A 38 2.82 11.15 22.93
C LEU A 38 2.87 10.00 23.97
N GLY A 39 3.53 10.18 25.12
CA GLY A 39 3.73 9.12 26.11
C GLY A 39 4.75 8.05 25.69
N ILE A 40 5.67 8.38 24.78
CA ILE A 40 6.72 7.49 24.29
C ILE A 40 7.97 7.68 25.16
N PRO A 41 8.57 6.61 25.72
CA PRO A 41 9.64 6.71 26.72
C PRO A 41 11.05 6.85 26.10
N PHE A 42 11.15 7.36 24.88
CA PHE A 42 12.41 7.55 24.17
C PHE A 42 12.29 8.70 23.14
N PRO A 43 13.40 9.39 22.84
CA PRO A 43 13.38 10.48 21.88
C PRO A 43 13.17 9.98 20.45
N PHE A 44 12.53 10.80 19.63
CA PHE A 44 12.31 10.50 18.22
C PHE A 44 12.22 11.76 17.37
N THR A 45 12.55 11.65 16.09
CA THR A 45 12.27 12.72 15.11
C THR A 45 11.12 12.30 14.21
N ALA A 46 10.14 13.20 14.03
CA ALA A 46 8.97 12.97 13.19
C ALA A 46 8.42 14.30 12.62
N SER A 47 7.51 14.20 11.66
CA SER A 47 6.69 15.32 11.20
C SER A 47 5.25 15.15 11.69
N LEU A 48 4.88 15.89 12.73
CA LEU A 48 3.56 15.83 13.35
C LEU A 48 2.78 17.14 13.13
N PHE A 49 1.46 17.05 13.04
CA PHE A 49 0.59 18.22 13.11
C PHE A 49 0.61 18.79 14.53
N SER A 50 0.73 20.12 14.65
CA SER A 50 0.50 20.79 15.93
C SER A 50 -0.98 20.77 16.32
N GLU A 51 -1.30 21.01 17.59
CA GLU A 51 -2.69 21.12 18.05
C GLU A 51 -3.46 22.21 17.30
N GLU A 52 -2.84 23.38 17.06
CA GLU A 52 -3.42 24.47 16.25
C GLU A 52 -3.72 24.02 14.81
N GLN A 53 -2.90 23.14 14.24
CA GLN A 53 -3.16 22.58 12.90
C GLN A 53 -4.30 21.56 12.96
N LYS A 54 -4.36 20.71 13.98
CA LYS A 54 -5.44 19.74 14.17
C LYS A 54 -6.80 20.44 14.29
N GLU A 55 -6.88 21.53 15.06
CA GLU A 55 -8.09 22.35 15.18
C GLU A 55 -8.63 22.84 13.83
N LYS A 56 -7.76 23.13 12.85
CA LYS A 56 -8.17 23.66 11.53
C LYS A 56 -8.88 22.64 10.64
N PHE A 57 -8.70 21.34 10.89
CA PHE A 57 -9.34 20.29 10.10
C PHE A 57 -10.29 19.42 10.91
N THR A 58 -10.38 19.57 12.23
CA THR A 58 -11.32 18.83 13.08
C THR A 58 -12.77 19.12 12.69
N ILE A 59 -13.56 18.07 12.55
CA ILE A 59 -14.98 18.14 12.23
C ILE A 59 -15.75 17.46 13.37
N ASP A 60 -16.72 18.18 13.95
CA ASP A 60 -17.56 17.66 15.02
C ASP A 60 -18.25 16.33 14.61
N GLY A 61 -18.13 15.32 15.48
CA GLY A 61 -18.71 14.00 15.25
C GLY A 61 -17.85 13.04 14.41
N LEU A 62 -16.66 13.45 13.95
CA LEU A 62 -15.68 12.61 13.28
C LEU A 62 -14.42 12.39 14.13
N THR A 63 -13.68 11.31 13.88
CA THR A 63 -12.32 11.16 14.45
C THR A 63 -11.34 12.13 13.78
N LEU A 64 -10.14 12.31 14.34
CA LEU A 64 -9.10 13.13 13.69
C LEU A 64 -8.71 12.59 12.31
N PHE A 65 -8.59 11.27 12.16
CA PHE A 65 -8.30 10.62 10.88
C PHE A 65 -9.41 10.90 9.86
N GLU A 66 -10.67 10.68 10.25
CA GLU A 66 -11.84 10.94 9.41
C GLU A 66 -11.95 12.42 9.03
N SER A 67 -11.73 13.32 9.99
CA SER A 67 -11.77 14.77 9.81
C SER A 67 -10.71 15.25 8.81
N LEU A 68 -9.48 14.75 8.95
CA LEU A 68 -8.38 15.06 8.04
C LEU A 68 -8.64 14.53 6.63
N ALA A 69 -9.16 13.31 6.51
CA ALA A 69 -9.55 12.70 5.24
C ALA A 69 -10.63 13.52 4.53
N VAL A 70 -11.74 13.79 5.22
CA VAL A 70 -12.87 14.58 4.68
C VAL A 70 -12.40 15.97 4.26
N THR A 71 -11.56 16.62 5.07
CA THR A 71 -11.03 17.95 4.76
C THR A 71 -10.16 17.91 3.50
N SER A 72 -9.24 16.94 3.38
CA SER A 72 -8.39 16.83 2.19
C SER A 72 -9.20 16.55 0.92
N ILE A 73 -10.22 15.68 1.00
CA ILE A 73 -11.11 15.36 -0.12
C ILE A 73 -11.92 16.59 -0.55
N ARG A 74 -12.53 17.30 0.40
CA ARG A 74 -13.31 18.52 0.09
C ARG A 74 -12.44 19.57 -0.59
N LYS A 75 -11.21 19.78 -0.13
CA LYS A 75 -10.27 20.72 -0.75
C LYS A 75 -9.85 20.32 -2.16
N ALA A 76 -9.71 19.02 -2.46
CA ALA A 76 -9.48 18.58 -3.83
C ALA A 76 -10.72 18.80 -4.72
N LEU A 77 -11.93 18.57 -4.18
CA LEU A 77 -13.20 18.84 -4.88
C LEU A 77 -13.46 20.33 -5.12
N GLU A 78 -12.90 21.24 -4.31
CA GLU A 78 -12.88 22.67 -4.63
C GLU A 78 -12.14 22.95 -5.95
N GLY A 79 -11.11 22.14 -6.26
CA GLY A 79 -10.31 22.22 -7.49
C GLY A 79 -10.97 21.58 -8.71
N CYS A 80 -11.90 20.64 -8.53
CA CYS A 80 -12.73 20.11 -9.63
C CYS A 80 -14.15 19.77 -9.17
N GLN A 81 -15.14 20.37 -9.83
CA GLN A 81 -16.54 20.02 -9.60
C GLN A 81 -16.92 18.80 -10.46
N ILE A 82 -16.95 17.64 -9.83
CA ILE A 82 -17.42 16.38 -10.43
C ILE A 82 -18.74 15.92 -9.80
N PRO A 83 -19.59 15.18 -10.53
CA PRO A 83 -20.76 14.56 -9.92
C PRO A 83 -20.33 13.51 -8.89
N LEU A 84 -20.95 13.50 -7.71
CA LEU A 84 -20.75 12.47 -6.67
C LEU A 84 -21.85 11.40 -6.75
N ASP A 85 -22.12 10.91 -7.95
CA ASP A 85 -23.14 9.88 -8.19
C ASP A 85 -22.54 8.45 -8.18
N LYS A 86 -23.32 7.47 -8.63
CA LYS A 86 -22.92 6.05 -8.70
C LYS A 86 -21.69 5.76 -9.59
N ARG A 87 -21.23 6.75 -10.38
CA ARG A 87 -20.05 6.70 -11.27
C ARG A 87 -18.80 7.31 -10.64
N THR A 88 -18.87 7.70 -9.36
CA THR A 88 -17.73 8.22 -8.61
C THR A 88 -17.39 7.30 -7.44
N CYS A 89 -16.17 6.76 -7.44
CA CYS A 89 -15.67 5.87 -6.39
C CYS A 89 -14.75 6.62 -5.42
N LEU A 90 -14.78 6.25 -4.14
CA LEU A 90 -13.79 6.64 -3.14
C LEU A 90 -12.82 5.48 -2.88
N VAL A 91 -11.53 5.73 -3.09
CA VAL A 91 -10.44 4.83 -2.70
C VAL A 91 -9.59 5.51 -1.64
N ILE A 92 -9.49 4.91 -0.45
CA ILE A 92 -8.66 5.40 0.65
C ILE A 92 -7.38 4.56 0.72
N SER A 93 -6.22 5.17 0.92
CA SER A 93 -4.98 4.45 1.24
C SER A 93 -4.51 4.79 2.65
N SER A 94 -4.40 3.77 3.50
CA SER A 94 -3.93 3.93 4.88
C SER A 94 -3.35 2.63 5.38
N THR A 95 -2.34 2.72 6.25
CA THR A 95 -1.74 1.54 6.88
C THR A 95 -2.44 1.15 8.17
N LYS A 96 -2.98 2.12 8.91
CA LYS A 96 -3.45 1.91 10.28
C LYS A 96 -4.75 2.62 10.67
N GLN A 97 -5.15 3.66 9.95
CA GLN A 97 -6.43 4.36 10.16
C GLN A 97 -6.58 4.83 11.62
N ASN A 98 -7.73 4.57 12.26
CA ASN A 98 -8.04 4.96 13.65
C ASN A 98 -7.30 4.13 14.73
N ILE A 99 -6.09 3.63 14.46
CA ILE A 99 -5.34 2.78 15.42
C ILE A 99 -5.12 3.48 16.77
N SER A 100 -5.03 4.80 16.80
CA SER A 100 -4.88 5.60 18.02
C SER A 100 -6.08 5.51 18.97
N LEU A 101 -7.23 5.04 18.49
CA LEU A 101 -8.46 4.85 19.25
C LEU A 101 -8.64 3.40 19.71
N LEU A 102 -7.72 2.50 19.35
CA LEU A 102 -7.74 1.13 19.84
C LEU A 102 -7.34 1.12 21.32
N THR A 103 -8.18 0.48 22.15
CA THR A 103 -7.90 0.28 23.57
C THR A 103 -7.72 -1.20 23.89
N THR A 104 -7.16 -1.50 25.06
CA THR A 104 -7.04 -2.87 25.58
C THR A 104 -8.35 -3.41 26.17
N ASP A 105 -9.38 -2.57 26.29
CA ASP A 105 -10.69 -2.94 26.84
C ASP A 105 -11.43 -3.89 25.89
N GLU A 106 -12.34 -4.71 26.43
CA GLU A 106 -13.04 -5.74 25.66
C GLU A 106 -14.11 -5.19 24.69
N ASN A 107 -14.51 -3.91 24.83
CA ASN A 107 -15.53 -3.27 23.99
C ASN A 107 -15.11 -1.86 23.52
N PRO A 108 -14.06 -1.69 22.70
CA PRO A 108 -13.92 -0.46 21.93
C PRO A 108 -15.18 -0.31 21.06
N SER A 109 -15.63 0.92 20.79
CA SER A 109 -16.72 1.12 19.85
C SER A 109 -16.30 0.60 18.47
N GLU A 110 -16.70 -0.62 18.11
CA GLU A 110 -16.30 -1.29 16.86
C GLU A 110 -16.57 -0.41 15.64
N ASN A 111 -17.61 0.42 15.70
CA ASN A 111 -17.97 1.38 14.65
C ASN A 111 -16.88 2.41 14.32
N ILE A 112 -15.95 2.67 15.23
CA ILE A 112 -14.91 3.70 15.08
C ILE A 112 -13.55 3.08 14.74
N THR A 113 -13.20 1.95 15.36
CA THR A 113 -11.92 1.26 15.14
C THR A 113 -11.96 0.31 13.95
N CYS A 114 -13.15 -0.09 13.47
CA CYS A 114 -13.28 -0.91 12.27
C CYS A 114 -12.97 -0.06 11.03
N PRO A 115 -11.90 -0.40 10.30
CA PRO A 115 -11.44 0.42 9.18
C PRO A 115 -12.49 0.56 8.07
N GLY A 116 -13.16 -0.53 7.69
CA GLY A 116 -14.22 -0.50 6.68
C GLY A 116 -15.39 0.44 7.02
N LEU A 117 -15.80 0.50 8.29
CA LEU A 117 -16.89 1.38 8.74
C LEU A 117 -16.46 2.85 8.81
N SER A 118 -15.20 3.12 9.20
CA SER A 118 -14.65 4.48 9.16
C SER A 118 -14.62 5.05 7.73
N ALA A 119 -14.25 4.23 6.74
CA ALA A 119 -14.32 4.63 5.34
C ALA A 119 -15.75 4.97 4.88
N GLU A 120 -16.78 4.22 5.31
CA GLU A 120 -18.18 4.56 5.02
C GLU A 120 -18.58 5.91 5.60
N ARG A 121 -18.16 6.21 6.84
CA ARG A 121 -18.44 7.51 7.47
C ARG A 121 -17.79 8.66 6.70
N ILE A 122 -16.56 8.48 6.23
CA ILE A 122 -15.87 9.46 5.36
C ILE A 122 -16.66 9.66 4.07
N ALA A 123 -17.01 8.57 3.37
CA ALA A 123 -17.77 8.63 2.12
C ALA A 123 -19.11 9.36 2.29
N GLN A 124 -19.88 8.97 3.32
CA GLN A 124 -21.18 9.59 3.65
C GLN A 124 -21.04 11.08 3.96
N THR A 125 -20.00 11.47 4.70
CA THR A 125 -19.78 12.88 5.09
C THR A 125 -19.38 13.76 3.90
N VAL A 126 -18.68 13.18 2.92
CA VAL A 126 -18.35 13.86 1.65
C VAL A 126 -19.55 13.89 0.69
N GLY A 127 -20.47 12.92 0.81
CA GLY A 127 -21.64 12.78 -0.07
C GLY A 127 -21.46 11.74 -1.18
N ILE A 128 -20.51 10.81 -1.02
CA ILE A 128 -20.25 9.71 -1.97
C ILE A 128 -21.14 8.52 -1.60
N THR A 129 -21.89 8.02 -2.58
CA THR A 129 -22.88 6.95 -2.35
C THR A 129 -22.38 5.54 -2.64
N THR A 130 -21.29 5.40 -3.39
CA THR A 130 -20.70 4.09 -3.68
C THR A 130 -19.94 3.57 -2.46
N THR A 131 -19.86 2.25 -2.31
CA THR A 131 -19.03 1.62 -1.28
C THR A 131 -17.56 2.05 -1.44
N PRO A 132 -16.93 2.62 -0.39
CA PRO A 132 -15.53 2.98 -0.44
C PRO A 132 -14.63 1.75 -0.37
N ILE A 133 -13.45 1.85 -0.98
CA ILE A 133 -12.43 0.80 -0.97
C ILE A 133 -11.22 1.32 -0.21
N ILE A 134 -10.71 0.58 0.77
CA ILE A 134 -9.43 0.90 1.38
C ILE A 134 -8.35 -0.02 0.79
N VAL A 135 -7.24 0.59 0.36
CA VAL A 135 -6.02 -0.13 -0.01
C VAL A 135 -5.07 -0.11 1.19
N CYS A 136 -4.80 -1.29 1.74
CA CYS A 136 -3.87 -1.47 2.86
C CYS A 136 -2.75 -2.41 2.43
N ASN A 137 -1.68 -1.85 1.89
CA ASN A 137 -0.55 -2.58 1.33
C ASN A 137 0.77 -1.98 1.81
N ALA A 138 0.91 -1.81 3.13
CA ALA A 138 2.04 -1.15 3.78
C ALA A 138 2.39 0.21 3.13
N CYS A 139 3.68 0.49 2.93
CA CYS A 139 4.18 1.77 2.42
C CYS A 139 3.75 2.05 0.97
N ILE A 140 3.43 1.02 0.17
CA ILE A 140 3.03 1.20 -1.23
C ILE A 140 1.55 1.52 -1.42
N SER A 141 0.76 1.62 -0.33
CA SER A 141 -0.69 1.77 -0.36
C SER A 141 -1.15 2.94 -1.25
N GLY A 142 -0.50 4.10 -1.16
CA GLY A 142 -0.86 5.28 -1.95
C GLY A 142 -0.69 5.06 -3.46
N VAL A 143 0.46 4.52 -3.89
CA VAL A 143 0.67 4.19 -5.32
C VAL A 143 -0.25 3.06 -5.75
N SER A 144 -0.47 2.05 -4.91
CA SER A 144 -1.40 0.95 -5.20
C SER A 144 -2.84 1.45 -5.41
N ALA A 145 -3.27 2.44 -4.62
CA ALA A 145 -4.58 3.08 -4.77
C ALA A 145 -4.71 3.90 -6.06
N LEU A 146 -3.65 4.60 -6.48
CA LEU A 146 -3.61 5.26 -7.79
C LEU A 146 -3.68 4.26 -8.95
N ILE A 147 -2.95 3.14 -8.85
CA ILE A 147 -2.98 2.06 -9.85
C ILE A 147 -4.39 1.45 -9.95
N LEU A 148 -5.03 1.18 -8.80
CA LEU A 148 -6.41 0.70 -8.77
C LEU A 148 -7.35 1.72 -9.42
N GLY A 149 -7.29 2.99 -9.02
CA GLY A 149 -8.15 4.04 -9.57
C GLY A 149 -8.01 4.21 -11.09
N ASN A 150 -6.77 4.16 -11.60
CA ASN A 150 -6.52 4.19 -13.04
C ASN A 150 -7.15 2.98 -13.76
N ARG A 151 -6.97 1.77 -13.22
CA ARG A 151 -7.56 0.54 -13.79
C ARG A 151 -9.09 0.57 -13.77
N LEU A 152 -9.71 1.09 -12.71
CA LEU A 152 -11.17 1.18 -12.61
C LEU A 152 -11.78 2.13 -13.65
N ILE A 153 -11.12 3.26 -13.93
CA ILE A 153 -11.51 4.16 -15.02
C ILE A 153 -11.28 3.50 -16.39
N ASP A 154 -10.17 2.76 -16.54
CA ASP A 154 -9.88 2.03 -17.78
C ASP A 154 -10.89 0.92 -18.10
N MET A 155 -11.38 0.23 -17.07
CA MET A 155 -12.48 -0.73 -17.17
C MET A 155 -13.84 -0.06 -17.42
N GLN A 156 -13.91 1.27 -17.31
CA GLN A 156 -15.15 2.05 -17.38
C GLN A 156 -16.15 1.72 -16.25
N GLU A 157 -15.66 1.21 -15.12
CA GLU A 157 -16.47 0.95 -13.93
C GLU A 157 -16.86 2.24 -13.20
N TYR A 158 -15.99 3.26 -13.29
CA TYR A 158 -16.24 4.60 -12.78
C TYR A 158 -15.78 5.65 -13.80
N ASP A 159 -16.43 6.81 -13.78
CA ASP A 159 -16.00 7.97 -14.56
C ASP A 159 -15.06 8.87 -13.73
N HIS A 160 -15.18 8.81 -12.40
CA HIS A 160 -14.26 9.47 -11.47
C HIS A 160 -13.85 8.55 -10.33
N VAL A 161 -12.60 8.67 -9.90
CA VAL A 161 -12.10 7.99 -8.69
C VAL A 161 -11.38 9.02 -7.84
N ILE A 162 -11.88 9.23 -6.63
CA ILE A 162 -11.24 10.05 -5.61
C ILE A 162 -10.29 9.14 -4.83
N VAL A 163 -8.99 9.39 -4.93
CA VAL A 163 -7.95 8.62 -4.24
C VAL A 163 -7.39 9.48 -3.12
N CYS A 164 -7.63 9.08 -1.87
CA CYS A 164 -7.19 9.84 -0.69
C CYS A 164 -6.29 8.98 0.20
N GLY A 165 -5.04 9.40 0.37
CA GLY A 165 -4.10 8.76 1.28
C GLY A 165 -3.95 9.54 2.56
N ILE A 166 -4.13 8.89 3.70
CA ILE A 166 -4.03 9.49 5.03
C ILE A 166 -3.29 8.52 5.95
N ASP A 167 -2.41 9.06 6.78
CA ASP A 167 -2.03 8.42 8.04
C ASP A 167 -1.61 9.47 9.07
N LEU A 168 -1.97 9.21 10.33
CA LEU A 168 -1.58 9.97 11.51
C LEU A 168 -0.67 9.09 12.38
N GLN A 169 0.23 9.71 13.13
CA GLN A 169 1.14 9.00 14.02
C GLN A 169 0.49 8.76 15.37
N SER A 170 0.95 7.71 16.04
CA SER A 170 0.49 7.33 17.37
C SER A 170 1.60 6.56 18.10
N PRO A 171 1.48 6.39 19.43
CA PRO A 171 2.41 5.56 20.19
C PRO A 171 2.52 4.15 19.62
N PHE A 172 1.42 3.58 19.13
CA PHE A 172 1.42 2.28 18.46
C PHE A 172 2.41 2.22 17.29
N ILE A 173 2.32 3.19 16.38
CA ILE A 173 3.12 3.20 15.16
C ILE A 173 4.59 3.48 15.49
N ILE A 174 4.86 4.49 16.31
CA ILE A 174 6.23 4.90 16.65
C ILE A 174 6.95 3.77 17.41
N SER A 175 6.28 3.15 18.39
CA SER A 175 6.83 2.01 19.14
C SER A 175 7.11 0.80 18.23
N GLY A 176 6.25 0.57 17.24
CA GLY A 176 6.42 -0.47 16.24
C GLY A 176 7.69 -0.27 15.42
N PHE A 177 7.87 0.90 14.81
CA PHE A 177 9.08 1.21 14.05
C PHE A 177 10.34 1.28 14.93
N TYR A 178 10.21 1.70 16.19
CA TYR A 178 11.30 1.65 17.16
C TYR A 178 11.77 0.22 17.41
N SER A 179 10.84 -0.73 17.57
CA SER A 179 11.18 -2.15 17.75
C SER A 179 11.96 -2.71 16.57
N LEU A 180 11.64 -2.27 15.35
CA LEU A 180 12.34 -2.66 14.12
C LEU A 180 13.74 -2.06 13.99
N LYS A 181 14.16 -1.17 14.90
CA LYS A 181 15.38 -0.36 14.78
C LYS A 181 15.45 0.39 13.45
N ALA A 182 14.29 0.88 13.01
CA ALA A 182 14.12 1.55 11.73
C ALA A 182 14.11 3.08 11.86
N LEU A 183 13.92 3.62 13.06
CA LEU A 183 13.85 5.06 13.32
C LEU A 183 15.24 5.69 13.46
N SER A 184 15.40 6.88 12.89
CA SER A 184 16.51 7.78 13.20
C SER A 184 16.06 8.82 14.24
N GLU A 185 16.94 9.09 15.21
CA GLU A 185 16.75 10.21 16.15
C GLU A 185 17.02 11.57 15.48
N ASN A 186 17.77 11.58 14.37
CA ASN A 186 18.08 12.77 13.58
C ASN A 186 17.19 12.86 12.35
N PRO A 187 17.11 14.04 11.69
CA PRO A 187 16.49 14.15 10.37
C PRO A 187 17.10 13.14 9.39
N CYS A 188 16.24 12.37 8.73
CA CYS A 188 16.62 11.29 7.85
C CYS A 188 17.34 11.81 6.61
N ARG A 189 18.27 10.99 6.09
CA ARG A 189 19.17 11.36 5.01
C ARG A 189 19.09 10.28 3.90
N PRO A 190 18.04 10.27 3.07
CA PRO A 190 17.87 9.23 2.05
C PRO A 190 19.11 9.09 1.17
N PHE A 191 19.56 7.85 0.97
CA PHE A 191 20.74 7.46 0.19
C PHE A 191 22.09 8.01 0.66
N ASP A 192 22.14 8.78 1.74
CA ASP A 192 23.38 9.36 2.25
C ASP A 192 24.22 8.32 3.01
N ILE A 193 25.55 8.50 3.03
CA ILE A 193 26.46 7.61 3.77
C ILE A 193 26.21 7.62 5.28
N GLU A 194 25.78 8.76 5.83
CA GLU A 194 25.51 8.95 7.26
C GLU A 194 24.06 8.65 7.66
N ARG A 195 23.30 7.95 6.81
CA ARG A 195 21.90 7.60 7.12
C ARG A 195 21.80 6.54 8.21
N THR A 196 20.87 6.74 9.14
CA THR A 196 20.70 5.86 10.32
C THR A 196 19.30 5.27 10.46
N GLY A 197 18.36 5.65 9.59
CA GLY A 197 16.96 5.23 9.65
C GLY A 197 16.01 6.30 9.13
N LEU A 198 14.72 5.97 9.14
CA LEU A 198 13.64 6.86 8.71
C LEU A 198 13.14 7.75 9.87
N ASN A 199 12.47 8.84 9.53
CA ASN A 199 11.57 9.54 10.45
C ASN A 199 10.14 9.30 9.98
N LEU A 200 9.18 9.31 10.89
CA LEU A 200 7.76 9.17 10.56
C LEU A 200 7.12 10.53 10.25
N GLY A 201 5.99 10.53 9.55
CA GLY A 201 5.29 11.75 9.17
C GLY A 201 3.78 11.60 9.12
N GLU A 202 3.08 12.71 9.28
CA GLU A 202 1.62 12.81 9.15
C GLU A 202 1.24 13.57 7.89
N ALA A 203 0.23 13.07 7.16
CA ALA A 203 -0.35 13.80 6.05
C ALA A 203 -1.69 13.21 5.61
N ALA A 204 -2.46 14.04 4.91
CA ALA A 204 -3.49 13.59 3.98
C ALA A 204 -3.29 14.22 2.60
N ALA A 205 -3.26 13.38 1.57
CA ALA A 205 -3.12 13.81 0.18
C ALA A 205 -4.21 13.17 -0.67
N THR A 206 -4.84 13.97 -1.52
CA THR A 206 -5.93 13.53 -2.40
C THR A 206 -5.56 13.80 -3.85
N ILE A 207 -5.79 12.82 -4.73
CA ILE A 207 -5.81 12.98 -6.18
C ILE A 207 -7.21 12.58 -6.66
N ILE A 208 -7.79 13.36 -7.56
CA ILE A 208 -9.02 13.02 -8.25
C ILE A 208 -8.65 12.60 -9.67
N LEU A 209 -8.98 11.36 -10.00
CA LEU A 209 -8.84 10.78 -11.32
C LEU A 209 -10.16 10.92 -12.07
N GLY A 210 -10.10 11.36 -13.32
CA GLY A 210 -11.25 11.47 -14.22
C GLY A 210 -11.04 10.73 -15.53
N LYS A 211 -12.12 10.19 -16.08
CA LYS A 211 -12.16 9.70 -17.45
C LYS A 211 -11.82 10.85 -18.41
N GLU A 212 -10.99 10.56 -19.41
CA GLU A 212 -10.55 11.49 -20.46
C GLU A 212 -11.67 12.41 -20.96
N THR A 213 -11.68 13.64 -20.46
CA THR A 213 -12.51 14.76 -20.96
C THR A 213 -11.65 15.96 -21.36
N GLN A 214 -10.35 15.93 -21.06
CA GLN A 214 -9.40 17.01 -21.33
C GLN A 214 -8.21 16.45 -22.11
N THR A 215 -7.83 17.14 -23.19
CA THR A 215 -6.62 16.85 -23.97
C THR A 215 -5.33 17.30 -23.26
N GLU A 216 -5.46 18.00 -22.13
CA GLU A 216 -4.39 18.59 -21.34
C GLU A 216 -4.53 18.10 -19.89
N GLY A 217 -3.48 17.52 -19.32
CA GLY A 217 -3.47 17.01 -17.94
C GLY A 217 -2.53 15.82 -17.75
N TRP A 218 -2.17 15.51 -16.50
CA TRP A 218 -1.28 14.40 -16.18
C TRP A 218 -1.99 13.05 -16.22
N ASN A 219 -1.32 12.04 -16.77
CA ASN A 219 -1.82 10.69 -16.90
C ASN A 219 -0.83 9.70 -16.28
N ILE A 220 -1.35 8.56 -15.81
CA ILE A 220 -0.56 7.41 -15.41
C ILE A 220 -0.46 6.48 -16.62
N ALA A 221 0.62 6.59 -17.40
CA ALA A 221 0.79 5.86 -18.67
C ALA A 221 1.48 4.50 -18.51
N GLY A 222 2.02 4.20 -17.33
CA GLY A 222 2.61 2.92 -16.97
C GLY A 222 2.50 2.68 -15.48
N ALA A 223 2.23 1.43 -15.08
CA ALA A 223 1.97 1.09 -13.69
C ALA A 223 2.27 -0.38 -13.43
N ALA A 224 2.82 -0.69 -12.26
CA ALA A 224 3.03 -2.07 -11.82
C ALA A 224 3.07 -2.20 -10.31
N ILE A 225 2.66 -3.37 -9.81
CA ILE A 225 2.89 -3.85 -8.45
C ILE A 225 3.50 -5.24 -8.54
N ARG A 226 4.63 -5.48 -7.87
CA ARG A 226 5.36 -6.76 -7.89
C ARG A 226 5.81 -7.14 -6.50
N ASN A 227 5.96 -8.43 -6.26
CA ASN A 227 6.47 -8.94 -4.99
C ASN A 227 7.90 -9.49 -5.13
N ASP A 228 8.70 -9.28 -4.10
CA ASP A 228 10.08 -9.78 -3.99
C ASP A 228 10.13 -11.29 -3.75
N ALA A 229 9.07 -11.89 -3.18
CA ALA A 229 9.02 -13.28 -2.72
C ALA A 229 10.18 -13.68 -1.79
N TYR A 230 10.72 -12.73 -1.02
CA TYR A 230 11.95 -12.90 -0.27
C TYR A 230 11.75 -12.93 1.26
N HIS A 231 11.26 -11.84 1.84
CA HIS A 231 11.09 -11.68 3.28
C HIS A 231 9.99 -10.66 3.61
N ILE A 232 9.33 -10.81 4.77
CA ILE A 232 8.17 -9.99 5.15
C ILE A 232 8.52 -8.54 5.55
N SER A 233 9.77 -8.26 5.93
CA SER A 233 10.21 -6.92 6.34
C SER A 233 11.47 -6.44 5.61
N SER A 234 12.48 -7.30 5.49
CA SER A 234 13.68 -7.00 4.69
C SER A 234 13.42 -7.05 3.18
N PRO A 235 13.90 -6.07 2.41
CA PRO A 235 13.79 -6.08 0.95
C PRO A 235 14.69 -7.15 0.33
N ALA A 236 14.36 -7.63 -0.88
CA ALA A 236 15.21 -8.58 -1.61
C ALA A 236 16.57 -7.96 -1.93
N PRO A 237 17.71 -8.56 -1.51
CA PRO A 237 19.02 -8.03 -1.82
C PRO A 237 19.23 -7.83 -3.30
N LYS A 238 18.74 -8.75 -4.15
CA LYS A 238 18.89 -8.63 -5.61
C LYS A 238 18.00 -7.55 -6.22
N ALA A 239 16.96 -7.07 -5.53
CA ALA A 239 15.97 -6.13 -6.04
C ALA A 239 15.12 -6.68 -7.19
N ASP A 240 14.81 -7.99 -7.20
CA ASP A 240 14.09 -8.63 -8.32
C ASP A 240 12.66 -8.10 -8.48
N GLY A 241 11.88 -7.96 -7.39
CA GLY A 241 10.53 -7.38 -7.44
C GLY A 241 10.55 -5.91 -7.82
N CYS A 242 11.51 -5.14 -7.28
CA CYS A 242 11.72 -3.74 -7.63
C CYS A 242 12.07 -3.55 -9.12
N LEU A 243 12.99 -4.35 -9.66
CA LEU A 243 13.33 -4.34 -11.08
C LEU A 243 12.09 -4.62 -11.95
N LEU A 244 11.34 -5.68 -11.64
CA LEU A 244 10.15 -6.05 -12.40
C LEU A 244 9.09 -4.95 -12.39
N ALA A 245 8.92 -4.24 -11.27
CA ALA A 245 8.01 -3.11 -11.17
C ALA A 245 8.46 -1.95 -12.07
N LEU A 246 9.75 -1.59 -12.02
CA LEU A 246 10.33 -0.53 -12.86
C LEU A 246 10.25 -0.85 -14.35
N GLU A 247 10.66 -2.04 -14.77
CA GLU A 247 10.62 -2.47 -16.18
C GLU A 247 9.19 -2.51 -16.71
N THR A 248 8.23 -2.97 -15.90
CA THR A 248 6.82 -3.00 -16.30
C THR A 248 6.26 -1.58 -16.42
N ALA A 249 6.51 -0.68 -15.46
CA ALA A 249 6.04 0.70 -15.52
C ALA A 249 6.68 1.50 -16.68
N MET A 250 7.91 1.16 -17.06
CA MET A 250 8.63 1.76 -18.19
C MET A 250 8.31 1.14 -19.56
N LYS A 251 7.54 0.05 -19.61
CA LYS A 251 7.27 -0.67 -20.87
C LYS A 251 6.60 0.25 -21.90
N GLY A 252 7.25 0.45 -23.04
CA GLY A 252 6.78 1.33 -24.12
C GLY A 252 7.06 2.82 -23.90
N GLN A 253 7.73 3.18 -22.81
CA GLN A 253 8.09 4.56 -22.46
C GLN A 253 9.56 4.85 -22.80
N ASP A 254 9.88 6.13 -23.07
CA ASP A 254 11.24 6.58 -23.34
C ASP A 254 11.86 7.17 -22.08
N ALA A 255 12.90 6.51 -21.56
CA ALA A 255 13.64 6.97 -20.38
C ALA A 255 14.25 8.36 -20.58
N ASN A 256 14.55 8.79 -21.82
CA ASN A 256 15.12 10.10 -22.08
C ASN A 256 14.15 11.25 -21.76
N LYS A 257 12.84 10.99 -21.69
CA LYS A 257 11.83 11.97 -21.31
C LYS A 257 11.63 12.11 -19.81
N LEU A 258 12.25 11.25 -19.00
CA LEU A 258 12.18 11.33 -17.55
C LEU A 258 13.00 12.51 -17.02
N SER A 259 12.31 13.41 -16.34
CA SER A 259 12.90 14.45 -15.49
C SER A 259 13.54 13.85 -14.25
N VAL A 260 12.81 12.95 -13.58
CA VAL A 260 13.20 12.44 -12.26
C VAL A 260 12.58 11.08 -11.97
N ILE A 261 13.32 10.27 -11.21
CA ILE A 261 12.80 9.12 -10.48
C ILE A 261 12.58 9.56 -9.03
N ASN A 262 11.33 9.67 -8.62
CA ASN A 262 10.99 9.87 -7.23
C ASN A 262 11.00 8.52 -6.51
N ALA A 263 12.12 8.21 -5.86
CA ALA A 263 12.35 6.95 -5.17
C ALA A 263 11.52 6.84 -3.87
N HIS A 264 11.54 5.67 -3.22
CA HIS A 264 10.99 5.58 -1.89
C HIS A 264 11.94 6.26 -0.90
N GLY A 265 13.25 5.97 -0.99
CA GLY A 265 14.32 6.59 -0.21
C GLY A 265 13.99 6.78 1.27
N THR A 266 13.89 5.67 2.02
CA THR A 266 13.51 5.71 3.45
C THR A 266 14.65 6.09 4.36
N ALA A 267 15.87 6.24 3.85
CA ALA A 267 17.08 6.41 4.66
C ALA A 267 17.41 5.19 5.53
N THR A 268 16.78 4.03 5.26
CA THR A 268 17.18 2.76 5.86
C THR A 268 18.24 2.08 5.00
N LEU A 269 19.19 1.39 5.65
CA LEU A 269 20.36 0.83 4.96
C LEU A 269 19.99 -0.10 3.81
N TYR A 270 19.09 -1.05 4.07
CA TYR A 270 18.75 -2.10 3.11
C TYR A 270 17.78 -1.64 2.02
N ASN A 271 16.81 -0.78 2.34
CA ASN A 271 15.85 -0.30 1.36
C ASN A 271 16.52 0.57 0.30
N ASP A 272 17.28 1.57 0.74
CA ASP A 272 17.95 2.50 -0.17
C ASP A 272 18.96 1.76 -1.05
N GLN A 273 19.64 0.74 -0.49
CA GLN A 273 20.53 -0.11 -1.28
C GLN A 273 19.77 -1.00 -2.29
N MET A 274 18.62 -1.55 -1.92
CA MET A 274 17.79 -2.36 -2.82
C MET A 274 17.26 -1.49 -3.98
N GLU A 275 16.72 -0.30 -3.69
CA GLU A 275 16.28 0.64 -4.71
C GLU A 275 17.40 1.05 -5.64
N ALA A 276 18.58 1.34 -5.06
CA ALA A 276 19.73 1.72 -5.85
C ALA A 276 20.11 0.64 -6.87
N ARG A 277 20.05 -0.62 -6.44
CA ARG A 277 20.28 -1.78 -7.31
C ARG A 277 19.17 -1.97 -8.33
N GLY A 278 17.90 -1.81 -7.94
CA GLY A 278 16.75 -1.92 -8.85
C GLY A 278 16.82 -0.90 -9.99
N ILE A 279 17.06 0.37 -9.66
CA ILE A 279 17.22 1.47 -10.62
C ILE A 279 18.40 1.22 -11.55
N SER A 280 19.53 0.78 -11.01
CA SER A 280 20.73 0.46 -11.81
C SER A 280 20.49 -0.70 -12.77
N ARG A 281 19.86 -1.80 -12.30
CA ARG A 281 19.51 -2.95 -13.12
C ARG A 281 18.48 -2.62 -14.20
N ALA A 282 17.59 -1.67 -13.95
CA ALA A 282 16.63 -1.17 -14.92
C ALA A 282 17.26 -0.25 -15.99
N ASN A 283 18.59 -0.03 -15.95
CA ASN A 283 19.33 0.91 -16.81
C ASN A 283 18.85 2.36 -16.68
N LEU A 284 18.50 2.77 -15.46
CA LEU A 284 17.98 4.10 -15.16
C LEU A 284 18.92 4.95 -14.29
N SER A 285 20.16 4.51 -14.08
CA SER A 285 21.16 5.16 -13.20
C SER A 285 21.48 6.62 -13.54
N ASP A 286 21.39 6.99 -14.82
CA ASP A 286 21.70 8.35 -15.29
C ASP A 286 20.55 9.34 -15.11
N ILE A 287 19.33 8.84 -14.87
CA ILE A 287 18.16 9.68 -14.62
C ILE A 287 18.27 10.30 -13.22
N PRO A 288 18.01 11.61 -13.06
CA PRO A 288 18.00 12.25 -11.74
C PRO A 288 17.08 11.50 -10.77
N VAL A 289 17.53 11.27 -9.55
CA VAL A 289 16.79 10.57 -8.51
C VAL A 289 16.62 11.48 -7.30
N ASN A 290 15.40 11.53 -6.75
CA ASN A 290 15.17 12.21 -5.49
C ASN A 290 14.34 11.37 -4.50
N ALA A 291 14.35 11.80 -3.25
CA ALA A 291 13.45 11.30 -2.22
C ALA A 291 12.95 12.45 -1.34
N LEU A 292 11.67 12.39 -0.95
CA LEU A 292 10.98 13.50 -0.28
C LEU A 292 10.85 13.31 1.25
N LYS A 293 11.30 12.18 1.79
CA LYS A 293 11.16 11.86 3.23
C LYS A 293 11.97 12.78 4.14
N GLY A 294 13.04 13.40 3.66
CA GLY A 294 13.75 14.45 4.42
C GLY A 294 12.93 15.73 4.63
N TYR A 295 11.82 15.93 3.90
CA TYR A 295 10.91 17.06 4.07
C TYR A 295 9.70 16.73 4.95
N TYR A 296 9.12 15.55 4.77
CA TYR A 296 7.83 15.16 5.38
C TYR A 296 7.94 14.05 6.42
N GLY A 297 9.09 13.38 6.53
CA GLY A 297 9.14 12.02 7.08
C GLY A 297 8.42 11.01 6.18
N HIS A 298 8.34 9.77 6.63
CA HIS A 298 7.59 8.72 5.97
C HIS A 298 6.13 8.78 6.39
N THR A 299 5.29 9.37 5.54
CA THR A 299 3.84 9.53 5.76
C THR A 299 3.02 8.26 5.47
N MET A 300 3.65 7.09 5.60
CA MET A 300 3.02 5.77 5.48
C MET A 300 2.06 5.65 4.28
N GLY A 301 0.77 5.38 4.50
CA GLY A 301 -0.25 5.20 3.47
C GLY A 301 -0.52 6.43 2.61
N ALA A 302 -0.15 7.64 3.08
CA ALA A 302 -0.25 8.88 2.31
C ALA A 302 0.97 9.12 1.39
N ALA A 303 2.11 8.48 1.66
CA ALA A 303 3.40 8.79 1.01
C ALA A 303 3.32 8.67 -0.51
N GLY A 304 2.73 7.60 -1.03
CA GLY A 304 2.62 7.38 -2.47
C GLY A 304 1.87 8.50 -3.21
N ILE A 305 0.82 9.05 -2.61
CA ILE A 305 -0.01 10.10 -3.24
C ILE A 305 0.64 11.47 -3.05
N LEU A 306 1.06 11.80 -1.82
CA LEU A 306 1.72 13.07 -1.51
C LEU A 306 2.98 13.27 -2.37
N GLU A 307 3.84 12.24 -2.44
CA GLU A 307 5.10 12.32 -3.17
C GLU A 307 4.86 12.42 -4.69
N THR A 308 3.78 11.79 -5.20
CA THR A 308 3.36 11.91 -6.60
C THR A 308 2.90 13.33 -6.92
N ILE A 309 2.05 13.94 -6.09
CA ILE A 309 1.59 15.33 -6.28
C ILE A 309 2.77 16.30 -6.29
N ILE A 310 3.68 16.21 -5.31
CA ILE A 310 4.85 17.11 -5.24
C ILE A 310 5.75 16.93 -6.47
N THR A 311 5.97 15.69 -6.92
CA THR A 311 6.81 15.41 -8.09
C THR A 311 6.17 15.97 -9.36
N LEU A 312 4.87 15.78 -9.53
CA LEU A 312 4.08 16.30 -10.65
C LEU A 312 4.22 17.83 -10.74
N HIS A 313 3.86 18.55 -9.67
CA HIS A 313 3.91 20.02 -9.65
C HIS A 313 5.35 20.56 -9.81
N ALA A 314 6.35 19.84 -9.30
CA ALA A 314 7.75 20.19 -9.51
C ALA A 314 8.14 20.11 -11.00
N VAL A 315 7.77 19.02 -11.68
CA VAL A 315 8.08 18.83 -13.10
C VAL A 315 7.30 19.81 -13.99
N GLU A 316 6.06 20.15 -13.64
CA GLU A 316 5.30 21.21 -14.32
C GLU A 316 6.04 22.55 -14.28
N ASP A 317 6.53 22.93 -13.11
CA ASP A 317 7.35 24.13 -12.87
C ASP A 317 8.77 24.02 -13.47
N GLY A 318 9.14 22.89 -14.07
CA GLY A 318 10.47 22.68 -14.65
C GLY A 318 11.58 22.53 -13.60
N THR A 319 11.22 22.09 -12.39
CA THR A 319 12.11 21.89 -11.25
C THR A 319 12.23 20.40 -10.90
N ILE A 320 13.42 19.94 -10.59
CA ILE A 320 13.67 18.68 -9.88
C ILE A 320 13.98 19.05 -8.43
N ILE A 321 13.15 18.59 -7.49
CA ILE A 321 13.36 18.83 -6.05
C ILE A 321 14.58 18.04 -5.56
N GLY A 322 15.47 18.68 -4.81
CA GLY A 322 16.62 18.04 -4.20
C GLY A 322 16.25 17.06 -3.08
N THR A 323 17.17 16.16 -2.75
CA THR A 323 17.02 15.19 -1.65
C THR A 323 17.54 15.83 -0.37
N LYS A 324 16.63 16.31 0.47
CA LYS A 324 16.99 16.92 1.76
C LYS A 324 17.79 15.93 2.62
N GLY A 325 18.93 16.37 3.12
CA GLY A 325 19.82 15.56 3.97
C GLY A 325 20.90 14.79 3.22
N TYR A 326 20.84 14.72 1.88
CA TYR A 326 21.86 14.07 1.06
C TYR A 326 23.06 14.98 0.80
N ASP A 327 24.27 14.44 0.97
CA ASP A 327 25.56 15.08 0.71
C ASP A 327 26.52 14.12 -0.01
N GLU A 328 26.67 12.90 0.51
CA GLU A 328 27.60 11.89 -0.01
C GLU A 328 26.90 10.55 -0.24
N VAL A 329 27.25 9.86 -1.33
CA VAL A 329 26.64 8.58 -1.72
C VAL A 329 26.87 7.49 -0.68
N GLY A 330 25.77 6.93 -0.15
CA GLY A 330 25.75 5.87 0.85
C GLY A 330 25.32 4.50 0.33
N VAL A 331 25.17 4.34 -0.98
CA VAL A 331 24.73 3.10 -1.64
C VAL A 331 25.76 2.66 -2.66
N SER A 332 25.86 1.34 -2.89
CA SER A 332 26.68 0.81 -3.97
C SER A 332 26.02 1.01 -5.32
N GLY A 333 26.84 1.32 -6.34
CA GLY A 333 26.41 1.59 -7.71
C GLY A 333 26.49 3.08 -8.07
N ASN A 334 26.37 3.39 -9.36
CA ASN A 334 26.25 4.77 -9.83
C ASN A 334 24.77 5.17 -9.82
N LEU A 335 24.45 6.27 -9.15
CA LEU A 335 23.09 6.78 -9.04
C LEU A 335 23.10 8.30 -8.97
N ASN A 336 22.37 8.94 -9.88
CA ASN A 336 22.31 10.39 -10.01
C ASN A 336 21.36 11.01 -8.97
N ILE A 337 21.73 10.96 -7.68
CA ILE A 337 20.92 11.53 -6.60
C ILE A 337 21.04 13.04 -6.60
N VAL A 338 19.90 13.72 -6.70
CA VAL A 338 19.84 15.18 -6.75
C VAL A 338 20.00 15.76 -5.35
N ARG A 339 21.07 16.53 -5.11
CA ARG A 339 21.36 17.16 -3.80
C ARG A 339 20.53 18.42 -3.53
N SER A 340 20.47 19.31 -4.50
CA SER A 340 19.75 20.59 -4.41
C SER A 340 18.82 20.74 -5.60
N ASN A 341 17.82 21.60 -5.50
CA ASN A 341 16.89 21.80 -6.61
C ASN A 341 17.64 22.15 -7.90
N THR A 342 17.26 21.51 -9.00
CA THR A 342 17.80 21.76 -10.34
C THR A 342 16.66 21.99 -11.33
N THR A 343 16.98 22.45 -12.54
CA THR A 343 15.99 22.69 -13.59
C THR A 343 15.96 21.53 -14.60
N THR A 344 14.81 21.34 -15.23
CA THR A 344 14.58 20.35 -16.28
C THR A 344 13.57 20.86 -17.30
N GLU A 345 13.80 20.57 -18.57
CA GLU A 345 12.83 20.79 -19.65
C GLU A 345 11.99 19.52 -19.95
N LYS A 346 12.44 18.39 -19.42
CA LYS A 346 11.73 17.11 -19.54
C LYS A 346 10.43 17.16 -18.74
N LYS A 347 9.48 16.31 -19.12
CA LYS A 347 8.10 16.41 -18.62
C LYS A 347 7.54 15.14 -18.00
N ASP A 348 8.26 14.03 -18.03
CA ASP A 348 7.78 12.77 -17.46
C ASP A 348 8.49 12.48 -16.14
N PHE A 349 7.87 11.68 -15.27
CA PHE A 349 8.51 11.19 -14.04
C PHE A 349 8.19 9.73 -13.78
N LEU A 350 9.04 9.09 -12.99
CA LEU A 350 8.81 7.73 -12.50
C LEU A 350 8.73 7.78 -10.97
N LYS A 351 7.62 7.32 -10.39
CA LYS A 351 7.48 7.17 -8.94
C LYS A 351 7.72 5.71 -8.58
N LEU A 352 8.66 5.46 -7.66
CA LEU A 352 8.95 4.15 -7.09
C LEU A 352 8.65 4.16 -5.58
N ILE A 353 8.06 3.08 -5.09
CA ILE A 353 7.83 2.86 -3.65
C ILE A 353 7.89 1.37 -3.32
N SER A 354 8.42 1.03 -2.15
CA SER A 354 8.56 -0.34 -1.66
C SER A 354 8.02 -0.46 -0.24
N GLY A 355 7.57 -1.63 0.17
CA GLY A 355 6.91 -1.83 1.46
C GLY A 355 7.05 -3.23 2.04
N PHE A 356 6.68 -3.36 3.31
CA PHE A 356 6.62 -4.66 3.99
C PHE A 356 5.69 -5.65 3.27
N GLY A 357 5.98 -6.93 3.44
CA GLY A 357 5.43 -8.02 2.64
C GLY A 357 6.18 -8.24 1.32
N GLY A 358 7.26 -7.50 1.07
CA GLY A 358 8.08 -7.60 -0.14
C GLY A 358 7.46 -6.92 -1.36
N CYS A 359 6.50 -6.01 -1.16
CA CYS A 359 5.77 -5.39 -2.26
C CYS A 359 6.48 -4.14 -2.79
N ASN A 360 6.52 -3.98 -4.11
CA ASN A 360 7.10 -2.85 -4.82
C ASN A 360 6.08 -2.33 -5.83
N ALA A 361 5.92 -1.01 -5.91
CA ALA A 361 5.06 -0.38 -6.90
C ALA A 361 5.79 0.74 -7.65
N ALA A 362 5.49 0.86 -8.95
CA ALA A 362 6.00 1.93 -9.78
C ALA A 362 4.89 2.50 -10.67
N ILE A 363 4.89 3.82 -10.87
CA ILE A 363 4.04 4.51 -11.85
C ILE A 363 4.85 5.48 -12.69
N TYR A 364 4.55 5.53 -13.98
CA TYR A 364 5.09 6.48 -14.94
C TYR A 364 4.05 7.58 -15.20
N GLY A 365 4.37 8.80 -14.78
CA GLY A 365 3.54 9.99 -14.98
C GLY A 365 3.97 10.79 -16.20
N THR A 366 3.02 11.21 -17.02
CA THR A 366 3.27 12.07 -18.20
C THR A 366 2.11 13.04 -18.45
N PRO A 367 2.36 14.28 -18.91
CA PRO A 367 1.30 15.18 -19.36
C PRO A 367 0.79 14.86 -20.78
N GLN A 368 1.39 13.88 -21.46
CA GLN A 368 0.93 13.46 -22.78
C GLN A 368 -0.32 12.61 -22.66
N PRO A 369 -1.28 12.75 -23.62
CA PRO A 369 -2.40 11.84 -23.69
C PRO A 369 -1.85 10.42 -23.91
N PRO A 370 -2.37 9.44 -23.20
CA PRO A 370 -1.73 8.14 -23.18
C PRO A 370 -1.97 7.40 -24.50
N LEU A 371 -0.99 6.59 -24.91
CA LEU A 371 -1.11 5.72 -26.08
C LEU A 371 -2.20 4.67 -25.79
N GLY A 372 -3.35 4.76 -26.46
CA GLY A 372 -4.58 4.02 -26.13
C GLY A 372 -4.36 2.59 -25.62
N GLY A 373 -5.06 2.23 -24.54
CA GLY A 373 -4.86 0.98 -23.81
C GLY A 373 -5.27 -0.26 -24.62
N ASP A 374 -4.75 -1.42 -24.20
CA ASP A 374 -5.07 -2.71 -24.80
C ASP A 374 -6.56 -3.04 -24.62
N LYS A 375 -7.34 -2.85 -25.68
CA LYS A 375 -8.78 -3.12 -25.70
C LYS A 375 -9.11 -4.61 -25.59
N GLU A 376 -8.19 -5.51 -25.95
CA GLU A 376 -8.42 -6.96 -25.93
C GLU A 376 -8.37 -7.54 -24.51
N ALA A 377 -7.56 -6.96 -23.62
CA ALA A 377 -7.47 -7.39 -22.22
C ALA A 377 -8.79 -7.22 -21.45
N ARG A 378 -9.62 -6.24 -21.82
CA ARG A 378 -10.86 -5.86 -21.11
C ARG A 378 -11.97 -6.90 -21.15
N ASN A 379 -11.95 -7.80 -22.14
CA ASN A 379 -13.04 -8.74 -22.40
C ASN A 379 -12.75 -10.17 -21.95
N LYS A 380 -11.59 -10.43 -21.35
CA LYS A 380 -11.23 -11.78 -20.91
C LYS A 380 -11.98 -12.16 -19.65
N LYS A 381 -12.70 -13.27 -19.70
CA LYS A 381 -13.47 -13.78 -18.56
C LYS A 381 -12.58 -14.59 -17.62
N LEU A 382 -12.65 -14.28 -16.33
CA LEU A 382 -12.02 -15.09 -15.28
C LEU A 382 -12.96 -16.22 -14.86
N VAL A 383 -12.40 -17.40 -14.69
CA VAL A 383 -13.10 -18.60 -14.21
C VAL A 383 -12.46 -19.09 -12.92
N THR A 384 -13.30 -19.47 -11.95
CA THR A 384 -12.86 -20.11 -10.73
C THR A 384 -12.48 -21.56 -11.01
N LEU A 385 -11.24 -21.92 -10.71
CA LEU A 385 -10.73 -23.28 -10.86
C LEU A 385 -11.00 -24.10 -9.61
N HIS A 386 -10.68 -23.52 -8.45
CA HIS A 386 -10.88 -24.13 -7.14
C HIS A 386 -11.31 -23.06 -6.14
N SER A 387 -12.13 -23.46 -5.18
CA SER A 387 -12.54 -22.62 -4.06
C SER A 387 -12.35 -23.34 -2.73
N ILE A 388 -12.12 -22.58 -1.68
CA ILE A 388 -12.02 -23.06 -0.31
C ILE A 388 -12.81 -22.15 0.62
N THR A 389 -13.45 -22.74 1.60
CA THR A 389 -14.05 -22.03 2.73
C THR A 389 -13.50 -22.60 4.03
N ILE A 390 -13.01 -21.72 4.90
CA ILE A 390 -12.56 -22.06 6.25
C ILE A 390 -13.36 -21.23 7.25
N THR A 391 -13.99 -21.91 8.20
CA THR A 391 -14.60 -21.33 9.40
C THR A 391 -13.86 -21.86 10.63
N PRO A 392 -14.15 -21.37 11.85
CA PRO A 392 -13.58 -21.92 13.07
C PRO A 392 -13.98 -23.38 13.33
N HIS A 393 -14.91 -23.94 12.54
CA HIS A 393 -15.53 -25.24 12.78
C HIS A 393 -15.40 -26.22 11.60
N SER A 394 -15.17 -25.71 10.38
CA SER A 394 -15.26 -26.52 9.17
C SER A 394 -14.33 -26.02 8.09
N VAL A 395 -13.84 -26.94 7.26
CA VAL A 395 -13.11 -26.63 6.04
C VAL A 395 -13.77 -27.35 4.87
N GLN A 396 -13.99 -26.62 3.78
CA GLN A 396 -14.55 -27.16 2.54
C GLN A 396 -13.68 -26.74 1.35
N ILE A 397 -13.32 -27.69 0.49
CA ILE A 397 -12.62 -27.43 -0.78
C ILE A 397 -13.53 -27.89 -1.92
N ASN A 398 -13.88 -26.99 -2.84
CA ASN A 398 -14.85 -27.25 -3.91
C ASN A 398 -16.19 -27.83 -3.37
N GLY A 399 -16.59 -27.43 -2.16
CA GLY A 399 -17.79 -27.94 -1.48
C GLY A 399 -17.60 -29.28 -0.74
N GLU A 400 -16.46 -29.95 -0.89
CA GLU A 400 -16.14 -31.19 -0.17
C GLU A 400 -15.56 -30.87 1.21
N ILE A 401 -16.17 -31.39 2.28
CA ILE A 401 -15.66 -31.23 3.65
C ILE A 401 -14.40 -32.10 3.82
N ILE A 402 -13.33 -31.51 4.37
CA ILE A 402 -12.12 -32.25 4.74
C ILE A 402 -12.06 -32.48 6.26
N ASP A 403 -11.33 -33.52 6.69
CA ASP A 403 -11.18 -33.84 8.12
C ASP A 403 -10.46 -32.72 8.86
N THR A 404 -11.05 -32.34 10.00
CA THR A 404 -10.58 -31.29 10.90
C THR A 404 -10.00 -31.83 12.20
N GLY A 405 -9.97 -33.16 12.39
CA GLY A 405 -9.48 -33.79 13.61
C GLY A 405 -10.25 -33.35 14.86
N GLN A 406 -11.51 -32.95 14.68
CA GLN A 406 -12.38 -32.34 15.70
C GLN A 406 -11.81 -31.06 16.35
N GLN A 407 -10.79 -30.44 15.73
CA GLN A 407 -10.22 -29.17 16.21
C GLN A 407 -11.08 -27.98 15.78
N LYS A 408 -10.99 -26.89 16.54
CA LYS A 408 -11.71 -25.63 16.31
C LYS A 408 -10.79 -24.43 16.47
N GLY A 409 -11.23 -23.26 15.99
CA GLY A 409 -10.51 -21.99 16.15
C GLY A 409 -9.06 -22.06 15.65
N LYS A 410 -8.14 -21.37 16.32
CA LYS A 410 -6.70 -21.40 15.98
C LYS A 410 -6.08 -22.81 16.01
N ALA A 411 -6.59 -23.71 16.85
CA ALA A 411 -6.11 -25.09 16.92
C ALA A 411 -6.43 -25.86 15.63
N LEU A 412 -7.56 -25.57 14.98
CA LEU A 412 -7.90 -26.10 13.66
C LEU A 412 -6.84 -25.71 12.62
N LEU A 413 -6.46 -24.44 12.54
CA LEU A 413 -5.43 -24.00 11.58
C LEU A 413 -4.09 -24.72 11.79
N THR A 414 -3.72 -24.96 13.05
CA THR A 414 -2.50 -25.71 13.41
C THR A 414 -2.61 -27.18 13.02
N TYR A 415 -3.77 -27.81 13.22
CA TYR A 415 -4.02 -29.17 12.77
C TYR A 415 -3.93 -29.27 11.24
N LEU A 416 -4.58 -28.38 10.51
CA LEU A 416 -4.54 -28.38 9.04
C LEU A 416 -3.11 -28.25 8.51
N TYR A 417 -2.32 -27.34 9.10
CA TYR A 417 -0.91 -27.20 8.78
C TYR A 417 -0.12 -28.50 9.02
N LYS A 418 -0.26 -29.11 10.20
CA LYS A 418 0.48 -30.34 10.55
C LYS A 418 0.03 -31.55 9.73
N THR A 419 -1.24 -31.63 9.37
CA THR A 419 -1.81 -32.80 8.68
C THR A 419 -1.61 -32.73 7.17
N TYR A 420 -1.82 -31.56 6.56
CA TYR A 420 -1.90 -31.44 5.10
C TYR A 420 -0.76 -30.65 4.45
N ILE A 421 -0.09 -29.73 5.16
CA ILE A 421 0.85 -28.78 4.53
C ILE A 421 2.31 -29.09 4.89
N GLN A 422 2.64 -29.03 6.19
CA GLN A 422 3.97 -29.28 6.75
C GLN A 422 5.10 -28.39 6.16
N ASP A 423 6.33 -28.58 6.62
CA ASP A 423 7.56 -28.03 6.02
C ASP A 423 7.62 -26.51 5.77
N TYR A 424 7.05 -25.70 6.67
CA TYR A 424 7.23 -24.25 6.68
C TYR A 424 7.29 -23.67 8.11
N PRO A 425 8.44 -23.74 8.81
CA PRO A 425 8.56 -23.36 10.22
C PRO A 425 8.11 -21.93 10.57
N LYS A 426 8.15 -21.01 9.60
CA LYS A 426 7.65 -19.64 9.74
C LYS A 426 6.16 -19.58 10.12
N PHE A 427 5.38 -20.63 9.80
CA PHE A 427 3.97 -20.75 10.18
C PHE A 427 3.71 -20.46 11.67
N TYR A 428 4.58 -20.93 12.57
CA TYR A 428 4.39 -20.73 14.00
C TYR A 428 4.66 -19.29 14.47
N LYS A 429 5.31 -18.47 13.64
CA LYS A 429 5.54 -17.03 13.91
C LYS A 429 4.41 -16.15 13.37
N MET A 430 3.56 -16.69 12.50
CA MET A 430 2.42 -15.97 11.94
C MET A 430 1.36 -15.70 12.99
N ASP A 431 0.72 -14.53 12.87
CA ASP A 431 -0.54 -14.22 13.54
C ASP A 431 -1.69 -15.07 12.95
N VAL A 432 -2.89 -14.96 13.53
CA VAL A 432 -4.02 -15.82 13.13
C VAL A 432 -4.51 -15.49 11.71
N LEU A 433 -4.52 -14.22 11.30
CA LEU A 433 -4.93 -13.84 9.94
C LEU A 433 -3.96 -14.43 8.90
N ALA A 434 -2.65 -14.31 9.13
CA ALA A 434 -1.66 -14.89 8.22
C ALA A 434 -1.71 -16.43 8.19
N ARG A 435 -1.92 -17.10 9.34
CA ARG A 435 -2.11 -18.56 9.37
C ARG A 435 -3.33 -18.98 8.56
N LEU A 436 -4.44 -18.26 8.68
CA LEU A 436 -5.68 -18.56 7.97
C LEU A 436 -5.48 -18.45 6.46
N GLY A 437 -4.96 -17.32 5.97
CA GLY A 437 -4.72 -17.10 4.55
C GLY A 437 -3.67 -18.06 3.99
N PHE A 438 -2.61 -18.35 4.75
CA PHE A 438 -1.59 -19.34 4.38
C PHE A 438 -2.19 -20.74 4.22
N VAL A 439 -2.91 -21.25 5.23
CA VAL A 439 -3.53 -22.58 5.18
C VAL A 439 -4.53 -22.67 4.04
N ALA A 440 -5.40 -21.67 3.90
CA ALA A 440 -6.40 -21.65 2.84
C ALA A 440 -5.76 -21.70 1.45
N THR A 441 -4.68 -20.94 1.27
CA THR A 441 -3.95 -20.88 0.00
C THR A 441 -3.20 -22.16 -0.32
N GLU A 442 -2.46 -22.73 0.63
CA GLU A 442 -1.69 -23.95 0.38
C GLU A 442 -2.61 -25.14 0.04
N LEU A 443 -3.77 -25.25 0.71
CA LEU A 443 -4.77 -26.28 0.41
C LEU A 443 -5.37 -26.09 -1.00
N LEU A 444 -5.63 -24.86 -1.42
CA LEU A 444 -6.06 -24.56 -2.80
C LEU A 444 -5.00 -24.97 -3.82
N ILE A 445 -3.73 -24.61 -3.59
CA ILE A 445 -2.61 -24.93 -4.48
C ILE A 445 -2.40 -26.45 -4.57
N GLN A 446 -2.54 -27.17 -3.46
CA GLN A 446 -2.48 -28.64 -3.47
C GLN A 446 -3.58 -29.26 -4.33
N LYS A 447 -4.82 -28.75 -4.24
CA LYS A 447 -5.94 -29.21 -5.09
C LYS A 447 -5.66 -28.93 -6.57
N GLU A 448 -5.12 -27.76 -6.90
CA GLU A 448 -4.74 -27.38 -8.26
C GLU A 448 -3.62 -28.30 -8.81
N LYS A 449 -2.54 -28.52 -8.05
CA LYS A 449 -1.42 -29.39 -8.45
C LYS A 449 -1.86 -30.85 -8.59
N GLY A 450 -2.74 -31.33 -7.71
CA GLY A 450 -3.33 -32.66 -7.82
C GLY A 450 -4.12 -32.85 -9.12
N ALA A 451 -4.74 -31.79 -9.64
CA ALA A 451 -5.48 -31.80 -10.90
C ALA A 451 -4.59 -31.62 -12.15
N ARG A 452 -3.48 -30.88 -12.04
CA ARG A 452 -2.61 -30.51 -13.18
C ARG A 452 -1.31 -31.32 -13.30
N GLY A 453 -0.95 -32.15 -12.31
CA GLY A 453 0.34 -32.83 -12.27
C GLY A 453 1.50 -31.91 -11.83
N LYS A 454 2.74 -32.45 -11.78
CA LYS A 454 3.96 -31.68 -11.44
C LYS A 454 4.37 -30.80 -12.63
N GLU A 455 3.74 -29.65 -12.82
CA GLU A 455 4.28 -28.60 -13.70
C GLU A 455 4.45 -27.24 -13.00
N GLN A 456 5.28 -26.42 -13.64
CA GLN A 456 6.15 -25.34 -13.14
C GLN A 456 5.46 -24.26 -12.31
N GLY A 457 6.23 -23.68 -11.38
CA GLY A 457 5.80 -22.55 -10.57
C GLY A 457 5.45 -21.34 -11.44
N GLU A 458 4.18 -20.96 -11.43
CA GLU A 458 3.68 -19.70 -11.99
C GLU A 458 4.16 -18.54 -11.09
N SER A 459 5.42 -18.13 -11.24
CA SER A 459 5.97 -17.01 -10.47
C SER A 459 5.22 -15.71 -10.76
N GLU A 460 4.41 -15.65 -11.81
CA GLU A 460 3.61 -14.50 -12.19
C GLU A 460 2.22 -14.45 -11.52
N ARG A 461 1.90 -15.35 -10.59
CA ARG A 461 0.60 -15.37 -9.92
C ARG A 461 0.40 -14.15 -9.01
N ALA A 462 -0.78 -13.54 -9.10
CA ALA A 462 -1.22 -12.48 -8.18
C ALA A 462 -1.89 -13.07 -6.92
N VAL A 463 -1.83 -12.35 -5.80
CA VAL A 463 -2.44 -12.73 -4.52
C VAL A 463 -3.18 -11.53 -3.92
N ILE A 464 -4.52 -11.55 -3.99
CA ILE A 464 -5.36 -10.41 -3.62
C ILE A 464 -6.39 -10.83 -2.57
N PHE A 465 -6.33 -10.27 -1.37
CA PHE A 465 -7.27 -10.59 -0.30
C PHE A 465 -8.13 -9.39 0.09
N PHE A 466 -9.32 -9.68 0.59
CA PHE A 466 -10.31 -8.71 1.03
C PHE A 466 -10.71 -9.00 2.47
N GLY A 467 -10.80 -7.99 3.33
CA GLY A 467 -11.29 -8.14 4.69
C GLY A 467 -12.09 -6.93 5.16
N GLN A 468 -12.58 -6.95 6.38
CA GLN A 468 -13.28 -5.81 7.00
C GLN A 468 -12.49 -5.28 8.20
N SER A 469 -11.94 -6.20 8.98
CA SER A 469 -11.36 -5.95 10.29
C SER A 469 -9.85 -5.67 10.23
N SER A 470 -9.24 -5.69 9.04
CA SER A 470 -7.79 -5.58 8.87
C SER A 470 -7.06 -6.64 9.72
N SER A 471 -6.12 -6.22 10.56
CA SER A 471 -5.29 -7.02 11.46
C SER A 471 -5.69 -6.86 12.93
N ILE A 472 -6.96 -6.54 13.24
CA ILE A 472 -7.39 -6.12 14.59
C ILE A 472 -6.96 -7.07 15.72
N ASN A 473 -6.88 -8.37 15.44
CA ASN A 473 -6.38 -9.36 16.40
C ASN A 473 -4.92 -9.09 16.78
N ALA A 474 -4.03 -9.01 15.78
CA ALA A 474 -2.62 -8.71 15.97
C ALA A 474 -2.40 -7.29 16.52
N ASP A 475 -3.25 -6.33 16.14
CA ASP A 475 -3.21 -4.97 16.69
C ASP A 475 -3.43 -4.97 18.21
N LYS A 476 -4.45 -5.69 18.70
CA LYS A 476 -4.72 -5.82 20.14
C LYS A 476 -3.56 -6.50 20.88
N GLU A 477 -2.97 -7.53 20.29
CA GLU A 477 -1.80 -8.22 20.88
C GLU A 477 -0.59 -7.29 20.99
N PHE A 478 -0.28 -6.53 19.93
CA PHE A 478 0.83 -5.58 19.96
C PHE A 478 0.57 -4.43 20.94
N LEU A 479 -0.64 -3.88 20.97
CA LEU A 479 -1.00 -2.80 21.90
C LEU A 479 -0.75 -3.18 23.36
N ARG A 480 -1.08 -4.42 23.77
CA ARG A 480 -0.80 -4.90 25.13
C ARG A 480 0.69 -4.87 25.49
N SER A 481 1.58 -5.04 24.52
CA SER A 481 3.03 -5.03 24.75
C SER A 481 3.64 -3.63 24.98
N ILE A 482 2.85 -2.58 24.73
CA ILE A 482 3.27 -1.18 24.85
C ILE A 482 2.35 -0.34 25.76
N ALA A 483 1.32 -0.96 26.33
CA ALA A 483 0.30 -0.25 27.13
C ALA A 483 0.82 0.21 28.50
N ASP A 484 1.83 -0.47 29.04
CA ASP A 484 2.46 -0.12 30.32
C ASP A 484 3.85 0.46 30.06
N PRO A 485 4.08 1.77 30.33
CA PRO A 485 5.39 2.40 30.15
C PRO A 485 6.51 1.76 30.98
N GLU A 486 6.19 1.20 32.16
CA GLU A 486 7.17 0.52 33.02
C GLU A 486 7.49 -0.89 32.52
N ASN A 487 6.62 -1.47 31.67
CA ASN A 487 6.77 -2.79 31.05
C ASN A 487 6.65 -2.70 29.53
N PHE A 488 7.41 -1.78 28.93
CA PHE A 488 7.36 -1.45 27.50
C PHE A 488 8.26 -2.38 26.67
N PHE A 489 7.65 -3.39 26.01
CA PHE A 489 8.37 -4.43 25.25
C PHE A 489 7.80 -4.64 23.84
N PRO A 490 7.86 -3.63 22.95
CA PRO A 490 7.35 -3.78 21.59
C PRO A 490 8.13 -4.86 20.83
N SER A 491 7.42 -5.88 20.34
CA SER A 491 8.02 -6.99 19.59
C SER A 491 8.07 -6.69 18.09
N PRO A 492 9.25 -6.73 17.44
CA PRO A 492 9.38 -6.52 16.00
C PRO A 492 8.59 -7.56 15.20
N ALA A 493 8.58 -8.81 15.68
CA ALA A 493 7.85 -9.89 15.03
C ALA A 493 6.34 -9.65 15.12
N ALA A 494 5.83 -9.21 16.28
CA ALA A 494 4.41 -8.92 16.43
C ALA A 494 4.00 -7.72 15.58
N PHE A 495 4.79 -6.63 15.60
CA PHE A 495 4.47 -5.40 14.87
C PHE A 495 4.31 -5.62 13.37
N VAL A 496 5.15 -6.43 12.73
CA VAL A 496 5.03 -6.68 11.28
C VAL A 496 3.67 -7.27 10.94
N TYR A 497 3.18 -8.26 11.70
CA TYR A 497 1.88 -8.90 11.48
C TYR A 497 0.67 -8.00 11.80
N THR A 498 0.90 -6.81 12.35
CA THR A 498 -0.14 -5.80 12.47
C THR A 498 -0.45 -5.13 11.13
N LEU A 499 0.16 -5.55 10.01
CA LEU A 499 -0.23 -5.14 8.67
C LEU A 499 -0.92 -6.31 7.97
N PRO A 500 -2.18 -6.15 7.51
CA PRO A 500 -2.93 -7.26 6.94
C PRO A 500 -2.28 -7.81 5.66
N ASN A 501 -1.57 -6.98 4.89
CA ASN A 501 -0.91 -7.41 3.66
C ASN A 501 0.27 -8.38 3.87
N ILE A 502 0.73 -8.60 5.11
CA ILE A 502 1.77 -9.60 5.39
C ILE A 502 1.30 -11.00 5.04
N VAL A 503 0.00 -11.30 5.12
CA VAL A 503 -0.51 -12.61 4.68
C VAL A 503 -0.27 -12.84 3.18
N ASN A 504 -0.40 -11.80 2.34
CA ASN A 504 -0.07 -11.90 0.92
C ASN A 504 1.44 -12.14 0.72
N GLY A 505 2.28 -11.44 1.50
CA GLY A 505 3.73 -11.62 1.48
C GLY A 505 4.16 -13.04 1.88
N GLU A 506 3.58 -13.62 2.93
CA GLU A 506 3.89 -15.00 3.35
C GLU A 506 3.50 -16.02 2.28
N VAL A 507 2.35 -15.85 1.63
CA VAL A 507 1.94 -16.67 0.49
C VAL A 507 2.94 -16.54 -0.67
N ALA A 508 3.34 -15.32 -1.00
CA ALA A 508 4.28 -15.04 -2.08
C ALA A 508 5.67 -15.64 -1.80
N ILE A 509 6.19 -15.49 -0.59
CA ILE A 509 7.48 -16.06 -0.14
C ILE A 509 7.44 -17.58 -0.20
N ARG A 510 6.36 -18.21 0.28
CA ARG A 510 6.23 -19.67 0.27
C ARG A 510 6.26 -20.25 -1.13
N ASN A 511 5.63 -19.58 -2.09
CA ASN A 511 5.40 -20.11 -3.43
C ASN A 511 6.27 -19.47 -4.52
N ASN A 512 7.17 -18.55 -4.14
CA ASN A 512 8.01 -17.77 -5.06
C ASN A 512 7.18 -16.99 -6.10
N TYR A 513 6.11 -16.31 -5.65
CA TYR A 513 5.26 -15.48 -6.49
C TYR A 513 5.75 -14.03 -6.50
N HIS A 514 6.00 -13.50 -7.70
CA HIS A 514 6.43 -12.13 -7.97
C HIS A 514 5.31 -11.24 -8.54
N GLY A 515 4.11 -11.80 -8.74
CA GLY A 515 2.93 -11.04 -9.16
C GLY A 515 2.47 -10.02 -8.11
N GLU A 516 1.41 -9.30 -8.44
CA GLU A 516 0.79 -8.30 -7.57
C GLU A 516 0.26 -8.93 -6.28
N THR A 517 0.64 -8.34 -5.15
CA THR A 517 0.10 -8.67 -3.83
C THR A 517 -0.59 -7.47 -3.25
N ALA A 518 -1.82 -7.60 -2.79
CA ALA A 518 -2.54 -6.52 -2.12
C ALA A 518 -3.60 -7.05 -1.14
N PHE A 519 -3.82 -6.28 -0.08
CA PHE A 519 -4.94 -6.46 0.83
C PHE A 519 -5.87 -5.24 0.73
N TYR A 520 -7.14 -5.49 0.45
CA TYR A 520 -8.18 -4.48 0.37
C TYR A 520 -9.11 -4.61 1.57
N ILE A 521 -9.51 -3.49 2.16
CA ILE A 521 -10.50 -3.48 3.24
C ILE A 521 -11.80 -2.89 2.69
N LEU A 522 -12.89 -3.62 2.89
CA LEU A 522 -14.25 -3.22 2.51
C LEU A 522 -15.12 -3.08 3.76
N PRO A 523 -16.18 -2.25 3.72
CA PRO A 523 -17.10 -2.11 4.85
C PRO A 523 -17.88 -3.38 5.19
N ARG A 524 -18.05 -4.27 4.21
CA ARG A 524 -18.69 -5.59 4.30
C ARG A 524 -18.28 -6.42 3.08
N LYS A 525 -18.46 -7.74 3.14
CA LYS A 525 -18.23 -8.62 1.98
C LYS A 525 -19.16 -8.20 0.83
N ASP A 526 -18.55 -7.89 -0.31
CA ASP A 526 -19.24 -7.49 -1.54
C ASP A 526 -18.59 -8.19 -2.74
N ASP A 527 -19.23 -9.27 -3.19
CA ASP A 527 -18.70 -10.10 -4.28
C ASP A 527 -18.57 -9.32 -5.60
N SER A 528 -19.38 -8.26 -5.81
CA SER A 528 -19.31 -7.44 -7.02
C SER A 528 -18.03 -6.61 -7.03
N ILE A 529 -17.74 -5.92 -5.92
CA ILE A 529 -16.53 -5.11 -5.77
C ILE A 529 -15.28 -6.00 -5.78
N MET A 530 -15.31 -7.14 -5.09
CA MET A 530 -14.21 -8.09 -5.09
C MET A 530 -13.89 -8.60 -6.51
N ARG A 531 -14.92 -8.96 -7.29
CA ARG A 531 -14.75 -9.37 -8.69
C ARG A 531 -14.21 -8.24 -9.57
N MET A 532 -14.72 -7.03 -9.41
CA MET A 532 -14.25 -5.84 -10.13
C MET A 532 -12.75 -5.60 -9.88
N ILE A 533 -12.30 -5.60 -8.62
CA ILE A 533 -10.89 -5.41 -8.28
C ILE A 533 -10.03 -6.58 -8.77
N THR A 534 -10.54 -7.82 -8.65
CA THR A 534 -9.87 -9.02 -9.18
C THR A 534 -9.64 -8.90 -10.70
N GLN A 535 -10.65 -8.45 -11.45
CA GLN A 535 -10.52 -8.20 -12.89
C GLN A 535 -9.53 -7.06 -13.17
N ALA A 536 -9.59 -5.97 -12.40
CA ALA A 536 -8.65 -4.86 -12.52
C ALA A 536 -7.19 -5.30 -12.36
N THR A 537 -6.88 -6.13 -11.35
CA THR A 537 -5.53 -6.69 -11.16
C THR A 537 -5.09 -7.56 -12.34
N MET A 538 -6.01 -8.34 -12.91
CA MET A 538 -5.70 -9.24 -14.03
C MET A 538 -5.51 -8.51 -15.37
N LEU A 539 -5.85 -7.21 -15.48
CA LEU A 539 -5.52 -6.41 -16.66
C LEU A 539 -4.00 -6.30 -16.92
N ASP A 540 -3.18 -6.44 -15.88
CA ASP A 540 -1.74 -6.54 -16.05
C ASP A 540 -1.38 -7.89 -16.66
N SER A 541 -0.93 -7.85 -17.93
CA SER A 541 -0.57 -9.02 -18.75
C SER A 541 0.52 -9.93 -18.18
N TYR A 542 1.26 -9.46 -17.17
CA TYR A 542 2.21 -10.29 -16.43
C TYR A 542 1.47 -11.43 -15.72
N HIS A 543 0.33 -11.13 -15.08
CA HIS A 543 -0.40 -12.11 -14.29
C HIS A 543 -1.02 -13.21 -15.17
N LYS A 544 -0.75 -14.47 -14.82
CA LYS A 544 -1.34 -15.64 -15.47
C LYS A 544 -2.49 -16.24 -14.68
N SER A 545 -2.54 -16.00 -13.39
CA SER A 545 -3.56 -16.51 -12.48
C SER A 545 -3.58 -15.64 -11.23
N ILE A 546 -4.63 -15.81 -10.43
CA ILE A 546 -4.82 -15.06 -9.20
C ILE A 546 -5.40 -15.95 -8.11
N ILE A 547 -4.82 -15.87 -6.91
CA ILE A 547 -5.45 -16.33 -5.68
C ILE A 547 -6.17 -15.13 -5.08
N THR A 548 -7.48 -15.26 -4.85
CA THR A 548 -8.26 -14.15 -4.32
C THR A 548 -9.47 -14.57 -3.51
N GLY A 549 -9.93 -13.69 -2.63
CA GLY A 549 -11.18 -13.88 -1.90
C GLY A 549 -11.21 -13.16 -0.57
N TRP A 550 -12.27 -13.45 0.20
CA TRP A 550 -12.49 -12.85 1.50
C TRP A 550 -11.66 -13.56 2.57
N LEU A 551 -11.02 -12.78 3.44
CA LEU A 551 -10.16 -13.22 4.52
C LEU A 551 -10.27 -12.22 5.68
N ASP A 552 -10.93 -12.63 6.77
CA ASP A 552 -11.11 -11.75 7.94
C ASP A 552 -10.90 -12.53 9.24
N CYS A 553 -10.28 -11.88 10.23
CA CYS A 553 -9.94 -12.49 11.52
C CYS A 553 -10.06 -11.46 12.64
N LYS A 554 -11.10 -11.59 13.47
CA LYS A 554 -11.33 -10.72 14.62
C LYS A 554 -10.74 -11.29 15.92
N SER A 555 -10.75 -12.61 16.06
CA SER A 555 -10.21 -13.32 17.23
C SER A 555 -9.68 -14.71 16.85
N GLU A 556 -9.08 -15.43 17.80
CA GLU A 556 -8.62 -16.81 17.58
C GLU A 556 -9.76 -17.80 17.27
N ASP A 557 -11.01 -17.42 17.57
CA ASP A 557 -12.23 -18.23 17.40
C ASP A 557 -13.27 -17.58 16.47
N GLU A 558 -13.00 -16.37 15.98
CA GLU A 558 -13.86 -15.63 15.04
C GLU A 558 -13.04 -15.22 13.82
N PHE A 559 -12.99 -16.11 12.84
CA PHE A 559 -12.34 -15.88 11.57
C PHE A 559 -13.07 -16.57 10.42
N TYR A 560 -12.88 -16.06 9.21
CA TYR A 560 -13.54 -16.59 8.03
C TYR A 560 -12.66 -16.38 6.79
N ALA A 561 -12.48 -17.43 6.01
CA ALA A 561 -11.84 -17.38 4.71
C ALA A 561 -12.77 -17.99 3.65
N GLU A 562 -12.93 -17.29 2.53
CA GLU A 562 -13.53 -17.78 1.29
C GLU A 562 -12.62 -17.37 0.14
N LEU A 563 -11.70 -18.26 -0.22
CA LEU A 563 -10.67 -17.99 -1.23
C LEU A 563 -10.90 -18.85 -2.48
N SER A 564 -10.36 -18.39 -3.59
CA SER A 564 -10.43 -19.06 -4.89
C SER A 564 -9.13 -18.88 -5.66
N ILE A 565 -8.77 -19.89 -6.46
CA ILE A 565 -7.82 -19.73 -7.55
C ILE A 565 -8.62 -19.48 -8.82
N MET A 566 -8.29 -18.40 -9.53
CA MET A 566 -8.91 -18.03 -10.80
C MET A 566 -7.86 -17.88 -11.90
N ASN A 567 -8.26 -18.15 -13.13
CA ASN A 567 -7.47 -17.93 -14.33
C ASN A 567 -8.40 -17.44 -15.45
N TYR A 568 -7.84 -16.89 -16.52
CA TYR A 568 -8.60 -16.62 -17.73
C TYR A 568 -9.15 -17.92 -18.33
N GLU A 569 -10.37 -17.85 -18.84
CA GLU A 569 -10.94 -18.91 -19.66
C GLU A 569 -10.02 -19.12 -20.86
N LEU A 570 -9.43 -20.33 -20.98
CA LEU A 570 -8.70 -20.70 -22.19
C LEU A 570 -9.72 -20.72 -23.32
N ASN A 571 -9.54 -19.84 -24.32
CA ASN A 571 -10.26 -19.98 -25.58
C ASN A 571 -9.87 -21.34 -26.16
N ILE A 572 -10.76 -22.33 -26.01
CA ILE A 572 -10.70 -23.58 -26.75
C ILE A 572 -11.00 -23.19 -28.20
N MET A 573 -9.97 -22.75 -28.93
CA MET A 573 -10.05 -22.69 -30.39
C MET A 573 -10.05 -24.14 -30.87
N ASN A 574 -11.25 -24.62 -31.20
CA ASN A 574 -11.47 -25.84 -31.98
C ASN A 574 -10.85 -25.73 -33.37
#